data_AF-A0A6I7PLN9-F1
#
_entry.id   AF-A0A6I7PLN9-F1
#
_cell.length_a   1.000
_cell.length_b   1.000
_cell.length_c   1.000
_cell.angle_alpha   90.00
_cell.angle_beta   90.00
_cell.angle_gamma   90.00
#
_symmetry.space_group_name_H-M   'P 1'
#
loop_
_entity.id
_entity.type
_entity.pdbx_description
1 polymer ?
#
loop_
_entity_poly.entity_id
_entity_poly.type
_entity_poly.pdbx_seq_one_letter_code
_entity_poly.pdbx_strand_id
1 'polypeptide(L)'
;MCITKATTAMFALAGAALASPCTTHKHADACVAGPSERSALATSAPIAFAPGSAIPEVRTKRQFLDDVERGYELTFPLFAACFDENSPPRDDILMAIEETIYGLNQRYQIGARWPGSQGTQITLTWSLIPDGVFIPAAFAGEPAGPSELFSRMDSIFTAQGGRATWIARMESVYERWSQLSGITFNRITVGGNDWDDGASWGSSGSSTRGQMRVAMRNIDGGGGTLAYNFFPGSGNGGNMVMDRSENWGNSSNTHRFLRNVVSHEVGHGIGFNHNCPQNGTKLMEPGLNTNFDGPRHDEIRAVHRNYGDAFTPNNTTALAHDIGSLSIGQVAMPCTVPTPFVGNGSLCSIDRTADVDFFRFEINESASLSVTLSPVGFTYNEAPQNANGSCPSGTAFNSLTVANIGMQILTSGGSVIGSASSNPAGQSEQIDINLFPGTYFVRVFQTGSITQSQLYSLALSIEEDEIVCPGDITGDNIVDFNDLSLVLGQFGQSGPGLQGDVNGDGQVDFTDLSIVLSNFGLDCN
;
A
#
# COMPACT_ATOMS: atom_id res chain seq x y z
N MET A 1 34.67 15.56 -9.75
CA MET A 1 35.34 16.31 -10.85
C MET A 1 34.39 16.26 -12.06
N CYS A 2 34.04 17.43 -12.61
CA CYS A 2 32.95 17.83 -13.54
C CYS A 2 32.41 16.77 -14.55
N ILE A 3 31.09 16.50 -14.63
CA ILE A 3 30.00 17.18 -15.43
C ILE A 3 30.26 17.05 -16.96
N THR A 4 29.37 16.53 -17.86
CA THR A 4 27.97 16.90 -18.21
C THR A 4 27.33 15.85 -19.17
N LYS A 5 26.05 15.44 -18.97
CA LYS A 5 24.79 15.64 -19.78
C LYS A 5 24.87 15.36 -21.31
N ALA A 6 23.88 14.74 -21.97
CA ALA A 6 22.42 15.02 -21.99
C ALA A 6 21.61 13.79 -22.51
N THR A 7 20.53 13.36 -21.84
CA THR A 7 19.09 13.51 -22.21
C THR A 7 18.73 13.47 -23.70
N THR A 8 17.81 12.58 -24.10
CA THR A 8 16.44 12.90 -24.62
C THR A 8 15.63 11.61 -24.86
N ALA A 9 14.39 11.60 -24.37
CA ALA A 9 13.37 10.58 -24.58
C ALA A 9 12.64 10.76 -25.93
N MET A 10 12.06 9.71 -26.51
CA MET A 10 10.79 9.85 -27.25
C MET A 10 10.06 8.53 -27.48
N PHE A 11 8.80 8.53 -27.03
CA PHE A 11 7.69 7.73 -27.54
C PHE A 11 7.55 7.90 -29.05
N ALA A 12 7.21 6.81 -29.76
CA ALA A 12 6.71 6.88 -31.14
C ALA A 12 5.19 6.65 -31.14
N LEU A 13 4.45 7.66 -31.62
CA LEU A 13 3.10 7.49 -32.16
C LEU A 13 3.04 8.14 -33.56
N ALA A 14 2.25 7.47 -34.40
CA ALA A 14 1.97 7.66 -35.83
C ALA A 14 1.94 9.10 -36.41
N GLY A 15 2.27 9.19 -37.71
CA GLY A 15 1.68 10.19 -38.61
C GLY A 15 2.59 10.83 -39.66
N ALA A 16 2.45 10.40 -40.92
CA ALA A 16 2.69 11.07 -42.21
C ALA A 16 3.52 12.38 -42.29
N ALA A 17 4.54 12.40 -43.18
CA ALA A 17 4.52 13.19 -44.42
C ALA A 17 5.90 13.18 -45.12
N LEU A 18 5.84 13.08 -46.44
CA LEU A 18 6.93 13.19 -47.41
C LEU A 18 7.64 14.56 -47.33
N ALA A 19 8.97 14.58 -47.45
CA ALA A 19 9.73 15.52 -48.30
C ALA A 19 11.25 15.26 -48.23
N SER A 20 11.87 15.09 -49.39
CA SER A 20 13.31 15.15 -49.67
C SER A 20 13.93 16.50 -49.19
N PRO A 21 15.27 16.65 -49.13
CA PRO A 21 16.03 16.85 -50.37
C PRO A 21 17.41 16.18 -50.42
N CYS A 22 17.77 15.81 -51.63
CA CYS A 22 19.13 15.57 -52.07
C CYS A 22 19.65 16.87 -52.70
N THR A 23 20.80 17.41 -52.28
CA THR A 23 21.58 18.40 -53.04
C THR A 23 23.09 18.35 -52.73
N THR A 24 23.87 17.90 -53.74
CA THR A 24 25.16 18.43 -54.27
C THR A 24 26.37 18.60 -53.30
N HIS A 25 27.61 18.12 -53.54
CA HIS A 25 28.45 18.13 -54.75
C HIS A 25 29.75 17.26 -54.62
N LYS A 26 30.16 16.66 -55.75
CA LYS A 26 31.54 16.46 -56.32
C LYS A 26 32.60 15.49 -55.74
N HIS A 27 32.90 14.49 -56.59
CA HIS A 27 34.19 13.90 -57.02
C HIS A 27 35.15 13.17 -56.05
N ALA A 28 35.30 11.86 -56.33
CA ALA A 28 36.52 11.10 -56.67
C ALA A 28 37.68 10.93 -55.65
N ASP A 29 37.95 9.64 -55.39
CA ASP A 29 39.23 8.95 -55.16
C ASP A 29 40.15 9.29 -53.97
N ALA A 30 40.32 8.21 -53.17
CA ALA A 30 41.54 7.72 -52.50
C ALA A 30 42.20 8.54 -51.37
N CYS A 31 42.23 7.93 -50.18
CA CYS A 31 43.41 7.95 -49.30
C CYS A 31 43.52 6.61 -48.53
N VAL A 32 44.67 5.96 -48.71
CA VAL A 32 45.12 4.70 -48.09
C VAL A 32 46.23 5.02 -47.07
N ALA A 33 46.40 4.12 -46.08
CA ALA A 33 47.47 3.95 -45.07
C ALA A 33 47.23 4.67 -43.72
N GLY A 34 47.52 4.08 -42.54
CA GLY A 34 48.29 2.88 -42.19
C GLY A 34 48.15 2.49 -40.70
N PRO A 35 48.99 1.57 -40.16
CA PRO A 35 48.71 0.76 -38.97
C PRO A 35 49.43 1.20 -37.69
N SER A 36 48.66 1.38 -36.60
CA SER A 36 49.07 1.34 -35.18
C SER A 36 47.77 1.50 -34.40
N GLU A 37 47.26 0.56 -33.62
CA GLU A 37 47.85 -0.01 -32.41
C GLU A 37 47.23 -1.41 -32.18
N ARG A 38 48.02 -2.46 -32.40
CA ARG A 38 47.79 -3.76 -31.77
C ARG A 38 48.78 -3.86 -30.61
N SER A 39 48.25 -3.93 -29.40
CA SER A 39 48.79 -4.66 -28.24
C SER A 39 48.57 -3.87 -26.95
N ALA A 40 47.53 -4.22 -26.21
CA ALA A 40 47.60 -4.45 -24.76
C ALA A 40 46.18 -4.66 -24.22
N LEU A 41 45.70 -5.91 -24.20
CA LEU A 41 44.78 -6.41 -23.16
C LEU A 41 44.64 -7.92 -23.34
N ALA A 42 45.71 -8.63 -22.99
CA ALA A 42 45.71 -10.07 -22.80
C ALA A 42 46.63 -10.37 -21.60
N THR A 43 46.11 -10.26 -20.38
CA THR A 43 46.66 -10.91 -19.18
C THR A 43 45.67 -10.85 -18.01
N SER A 44 44.88 -11.90 -17.82
CA SER A 44 44.67 -12.54 -16.52
C SER A 44 44.24 -14.00 -16.76
N ALA A 45 44.81 -14.91 -15.95
CA ALA A 45 45.13 -16.29 -16.31
C ALA A 45 43.92 -17.26 -16.48
N PRO A 46 44.07 -18.33 -17.29
CA PRO A 46 43.10 -19.42 -17.34
C PRO A 46 43.24 -20.30 -16.09
N ILE A 47 42.15 -20.46 -15.33
CA ILE A 47 42.06 -21.51 -14.32
C ILE A 47 41.65 -22.80 -15.05
N ALA A 48 42.56 -23.77 -15.13
CA ALA A 48 42.26 -25.08 -15.70
C ALA A 48 41.60 -25.97 -14.64
N PHE A 49 40.40 -26.50 -14.96
CA PHE A 49 39.79 -27.63 -14.25
C PHE A 49 39.42 -28.75 -15.23
N ALA A 50 39.50 -29.97 -14.72
CA ALA A 50 39.54 -31.26 -15.41
C ALA A 50 38.30 -31.59 -16.28
N PRO A 51 38.43 -32.45 -17.30
CA PRO A 51 37.35 -32.76 -18.23
C PRO A 51 36.33 -33.71 -17.57
N GLY A 52 35.05 -33.31 -17.51
CA GLY A 52 33.99 -34.23 -17.06
C GLY A 52 32.63 -33.67 -16.65
N SER A 53 32.39 -32.36 -16.65
CA SER A 53 31.09 -31.80 -16.27
C SER A 53 30.63 -30.74 -17.26
N ALA A 54 29.42 -30.88 -17.80
CA ALA A 54 28.74 -29.86 -18.59
C ALA A 54 28.54 -28.61 -17.70
N ILE A 55 29.14 -27.47 -18.10
CA ILE A 55 28.99 -26.18 -17.43
C ILE A 55 28.06 -25.30 -18.29
N PRO A 56 27.11 -24.55 -17.71
CA PRO A 56 26.33 -23.55 -18.43
C PRO A 56 27.24 -22.41 -18.91
N GLU A 57 26.99 -21.93 -20.12
CA GLU A 57 27.79 -20.90 -20.79
C GLU A 57 27.77 -19.57 -20.02
N VAL A 58 28.95 -19.07 -19.59
CA VAL A 58 29.09 -17.73 -19.01
C VAL A 58 28.94 -16.70 -20.14
N ARG A 59 27.82 -15.97 -20.16
CA ARG A 59 27.57 -14.91 -21.16
C ARG A 59 28.13 -13.57 -20.68
N THR A 60 28.73 -12.84 -21.60
CA THR A 60 29.19 -11.47 -21.34
C THR A 60 28.01 -10.48 -21.35
N LYS A 61 28.14 -9.33 -20.66
CA LYS A 61 27.15 -8.24 -20.64
C LYS A 61 26.65 -7.80 -22.03
N ARG A 62 27.49 -7.91 -23.05
CA ARG A 62 27.13 -7.58 -24.44
C ARG A 62 26.25 -8.66 -25.09
N GLN A 63 26.48 -9.93 -24.78
CA GLN A 63 25.64 -11.04 -25.25
C GLN A 63 24.25 -11.00 -24.60
N PHE A 64 24.16 -10.62 -23.32
CA PHE A 64 22.88 -10.41 -22.62
C PHE A 64 22.03 -9.31 -23.28
N LEU A 65 22.63 -8.17 -23.63
CA LEU A 65 21.93 -7.07 -24.30
C LEU A 65 21.52 -7.43 -25.74
N ASP A 66 22.37 -8.17 -26.47
CA ASP A 66 22.05 -8.69 -27.81
C ASP A 66 20.87 -9.70 -27.78
N ASP A 67 20.71 -10.47 -26.70
CA ASP A 67 19.62 -11.44 -26.54
C ASP A 67 18.28 -10.74 -26.22
N VAL A 68 18.32 -9.66 -25.43
CA VAL A 68 17.16 -8.78 -25.16
C VAL A 68 16.70 -8.06 -26.44
N GLU A 69 17.63 -7.55 -27.26
CA GLU A 69 17.29 -6.93 -28.56
C GLU A 69 16.78 -7.94 -29.59
N ARG A 70 17.12 -9.22 -29.46
CA ARG A 70 16.68 -10.31 -30.37
C ARG A 70 15.38 -10.99 -29.94
N GLY A 71 14.73 -10.54 -28.86
CA GLY A 71 13.43 -11.05 -28.43
C GLY A 71 13.45 -12.49 -27.91
N TYR A 72 14.58 -12.97 -27.38
CA TYR A 72 14.60 -14.21 -26.61
C TYR A 72 13.97 -13.97 -25.24
N GLU A 73 12.87 -14.67 -24.92
CA GLU A 73 12.34 -14.72 -23.55
C GLU A 73 13.38 -15.42 -22.65
N LEU A 74 14.22 -14.62 -22.00
CA LEU A 74 15.01 -15.09 -20.86
C LEU A 74 14.06 -15.26 -19.67
N THR A 75 13.40 -16.41 -19.59
CA THR A 75 12.58 -16.81 -18.43
C THR A 75 13.47 -17.20 -17.25
N PHE A 76 14.16 -16.22 -16.66
CA PHE A 76 14.55 -16.34 -15.26
C PHE A 76 13.33 -15.94 -14.42
N PRO A 77 12.84 -16.78 -13.50
CA PRO A 77 11.76 -16.38 -12.62
C PRO A 77 12.26 -15.23 -11.73
N LEU A 78 11.68 -14.04 -11.88
CA LEU A 78 12.05 -12.83 -11.13
C LEU A 78 11.74 -13.05 -9.64
N PHE A 79 12.69 -12.73 -8.75
CA PHE A 79 12.53 -12.80 -7.29
C PHE A 79 13.27 -11.65 -6.62
N ALA A 80 12.93 -11.33 -5.38
CA ALA A 80 13.63 -10.35 -4.54
C ALA A 80 13.87 -10.92 -3.13
N ALA A 81 14.83 -10.38 -2.39
CA ALA A 81 15.34 -10.99 -1.16
C ALA A 81 15.62 -9.98 -0.04
N CYS A 82 15.19 -10.29 1.19
CA CYS A 82 15.52 -9.51 2.38
C CYS A 82 16.87 -9.92 2.98
N PHE A 83 17.61 -8.94 3.51
CA PHE A 83 18.95 -9.12 4.05
C PHE A 83 19.08 -8.73 5.53
N ASP A 84 20.02 -9.35 6.24
CA ASP A 84 20.43 -8.90 7.58
C ASP A 84 21.18 -7.56 7.47
N GLU A 85 20.63 -6.51 8.07
CA GLU A 85 21.26 -5.18 8.10
C GLU A 85 22.65 -5.18 8.75
N ASN A 86 22.89 -6.05 9.72
CA ASN A 86 24.17 -6.12 10.45
C ASN A 86 25.19 -7.05 9.77
N SER A 87 24.76 -7.85 8.81
CA SER A 87 25.59 -8.81 8.10
C SER A 87 25.07 -9.00 6.67
N PRO A 88 25.05 -7.95 5.84
CA PRO A 88 24.51 -8.06 4.48
C PRO A 88 25.36 -9.01 3.63
N PRO A 89 24.79 -9.63 2.57
CA PRO A 89 25.56 -10.42 1.62
C PRO A 89 26.65 -9.58 0.95
N ARG A 90 27.60 -10.27 0.32
CA ARG A 90 28.65 -9.61 -0.48
C ARG A 90 28.04 -8.88 -1.68
N ASP A 91 28.67 -7.78 -2.10
CA ASP A 91 28.22 -6.94 -3.22
C ASP A 91 27.99 -7.71 -4.53
N ASP A 92 28.77 -8.76 -4.80
CA ASP A 92 28.62 -9.61 -6.00
C ASP A 92 27.35 -10.48 -5.95
N ILE A 93 26.98 -10.95 -4.77
CA ILE A 93 25.74 -11.72 -4.54
C ILE A 93 24.53 -10.78 -4.58
N LEU A 94 24.63 -9.61 -3.92
CA LEU A 94 23.60 -8.57 -3.97
C LEU A 94 23.32 -8.16 -5.41
N MET A 95 24.37 -7.89 -6.19
CA MET A 95 24.21 -7.57 -7.61
C MET A 95 23.60 -8.72 -8.41
N ALA A 96 23.96 -9.98 -8.14
CA ALA A 96 23.38 -11.13 -8.84
C ALA A 96 21.89 -11.34 -8.55
N ILE A 97 21.45 -11.11 -7.31
CA ILE A 97 20.04 -11.13 -6.91
C ILE A 97 19.30 -10.00 -7.61
N GLU A 98 19.83 -8.78 -7.50
CA GLU A 98 19.16 -7.57 -7.97
C GLU A 98 19.17 -7.45 -9.50
N GLU A 99 20.21 -7.90 -10.20
CA GLU A 99 20.28 -7.86 -11.67
C GLU A 99 19.14 -8.66 -12.34
N THR A 100 18.54 -9.63 -11.63
CA THR A 100 17.36 -10.35 -12.10
C THR A 100 16.07 -9.54 -11.98
N ILE A 101 16.05 -8.37 -11.34
CA ILE A 101 14.84 -7.62 -10.93
C ILE A 101 14.57 -6.40 -11.83
N TYR A 102 15.53 -5.96 -12.66
CA TYR A 102 15.44 -4.62 -13.26
C TYR A 102 14.41 -4.46 -14.37
N GLY A 103 13.38 -3.71 -14.02
CA GLY A 103 12.54 -2.98 -14.96
C GLY A 103 11.22 -2.62 -14.30
N LEU A 104 11.11 -1.38 -13.80
CA LEU A 104 9.95 -0.47 -13.89
C LEU A 104 10.08 0.63 -12.81
N ASN A 105 10.39 1.85 -13.24
CA ASN A 105 10.35 3.05 -12.41
C ASN A 105 8.89 3.37 -12.02
N GLN A 106 8.42 2.85 -10.88
CA GLN A 106 7.12 3.21 -10.30
C GLN A 106 7.28 3.69 -8.86
N ARG A 107 6.40 4.59 -8.42
CA ARG A 107 6.37 5.11 -7.04
C ARG A 107 5.78 4.06 -6.09
N TYR A 108 6.25 4.04 -4.83
CA TYR A 108 6.19 2.93 -3.84
C TYR A 108 6.58 1.56 -4.42
N GLN A 109 7.37 1.58 -5.51
CA GLN A 109 8.10 0.46 -6.11
C GLN A 109 7.27 -0.78 -6.45
N ILE A 110 6.07 -0.59 -7.00
CA ILE A 110 5.21 -1.70 -7.47
C ILE A 110 5.71 -2.31 -8.79
N GLY A 111 5.73 -3.64 -8.84
CA GLY A 111 5.87 -4.47 -10.03
C GLY A 111 4.54 -5.11 -10.49
N ALA A 112 4.63 -6.27 -11.15
CA ALA A 112 3.43 -6.97 -11.63
C ALA A 112 2.54 -7.44 -10.46
N ARG A 113 1.21 -7.31 -10.63
CA ARG A 113 0.22 -7.93 -9.73
C ARG A 113 -0.19 -9.31 -10.23
N TRP A 114 -0.78 -10.13 -9.35
CA TRP A 114 -1.53 -11.32 -9.76
C TRP A 114 -2.66 -10.97 -10.75
N PRO A 115 -3.13 -11.90 -11.61
CA PRO A 115 -4.12 -11.61 -12.64
C PRO A 115 -5.36 -10.83 -12.15
N GLY A 116 -5.79 -9.86 -12.95
CA GLY A 116 -6.94 -8.98 -12.67
C GLY A 116 -6.61 -7.50 -12.94
N SER A 117 -7.50 -6.60 -12.53
CA SER A 117 -7.34 -5.16 -12.77
C SER A 117 -6.69 -4.45 -11.58
N GLN A 118 -5.95 -3.38 -11.85
CA GLN A 118 -5.42 -2.48 -10.82
C GLN A 118 -6.53 -2.02 -9.86
N GLY A 119 -6.26 -2.02 -8.55
CA GLY A 119 -7.21 -1.58 -7.52
C GLY A 119 -8.37 -2.54 -7.27
N THR A 120 -8.36 -3.74 -7.86
CA THR A 120 -9.44 -4.73 -7.63
C THR A 120 -9.01 -5.83 -6.68
N GLN A 121 -9.93 -6.25 -5.81
CA GLN A 121 -9.71 -7.33 -4.85
C GLN A 121 -9.28 -8.64 -5.51
N ILE A 122 -8.62 -9.50 -4.75
CA ILE A 122 -8.23 -10.84 -5.20
C ILE A 122 -8.26 -11.85 -4.05
N THR A 123 -8.58 -13.10 -4.36
CA THR A 123 -8.35 -14.22 -3.46
C THR A 123 -7.10 -14.98 -3.91
N LEU A 124 -6.13 -15.13 -3.01
CA LEU A 124 -4.92 -15.90 -3.21
C LEU A 124 -4.88 -17.09 -2.26
N THR A 125 -4.35 -18.20 -2.74
CA THR A 125 -4.11 -19.38 -1.91
C THR A 125 -2.64 -19.51 -1.59
N TRP A 126 -2.32 -19.91 -0.37
CA TRP A 126 -0.94 -20.18 0.04
C TRP A 126 -0.81 -21.51 0.77
N SER A 127 0.38 -22.11 0.77
CA SER A 127 0.63 -23.37 1.45
C SER A 127 2.07 -23.52 1.92
N LEU A 128 2.28 -24.52 2.78
CA LEU A 128 3.59 -24.89 3.29
C LEU A 128 4.06 -26.15 2.57
N ILE A 129 5.30 -26.13 2.09
CA ILE A 129 5.90 -27.26 1.37
C ILE A 129 6.39 -28.31 2.37
N PRO A 130 6.02 -29.59 2.21
CA PRO A 130 6.53 -30.64 3.07
C PRO A 130 8.04 -30.81 2.90
N ASP A 131 8.69 -31.35 3.93
CA ASP A 131 10.11 -31.66 3.87
C ASP A 131 10.43 -32.64 2.72
N GLY A 132 11.62 -32.51 2.15
CA GLY A 132 12.12 -33.39 1.08
C GLY A 132 11.82 -32.92 -0.35
N VAL A 133 10.90 -31.98 -0.56
CA VAL A 133 10.67 -31.39 -1.89
C VAL A 133 11.92 -30.62 -2.33
N PHE A 134 12.50 -30.99 -3.46
CA PHE A 134 13.74 -30.39 -3.96
C PHE A 134 13.52 -28.97 -4.49
N ILE A 135 14.30 -28.02 -3.96
CA ILE A 135 14.28 -26.60 -4.31
C ILE A 135 15.58 -26.28 -5.08
N PRO A 136 15.51 -25.87 -6.35
CA PRO A 136 16.68 -25.48 -7.12
C PRO A 136 17.31 -24.19 -6.58
N ALA A 137 18.54 -23.91 -7.01
CA ALA A 137 19.16 -22.60 -6.80
C ALA A 137 18.43 -21.55 -7.66
N ALA A 138 18.07 -20.42 -7.06
CA ALA A 138 17.48 -19.25 -7.67
C ALA A 138 18.55 -18.32 -8.26
N PHE A 139 19.75 -18.27 -7.68
CA PHE A 139 20.86 -17.43 -8.15
C PHE A 139 22.23 -18.10 -8.05
N ALA A 140 23.22 -17.49 -8.70
CA ALA A 140 24.58 -18.01 -8.75
C ALA A 140 25.22 -18.06 -7.35
N GLY A 141 25.78 -19.21 -6.98
CA GLY A 141 26.42 -19.43 -5.69
C GLY A 141 25.48 -19.94 -4.59
N GLU A 142 24.17 -19.95 -4.84
CA GLU A 142 23.20 -20.51 -3.89
C GLU A 142 23.17 -22.05 -3.96
N PRO A 143 23.17 -22.76 -2.82
CA PRO A 143 23.05 -24.21 -2.79
C PRO A 143 21.59 -24.65 -3.05
N ALA A 144 21.39 -25.56 -4.00
CA ALA A 144 20.11 -26.27 -4.16
C ALA A 144 19.96 -27.38 -3.11
N GLY A 145 18.73 -27.72 -2.73
CA GLY A 145 18.50 -28.78 -1.74
C GLY A 145 17.03 -29.05 -1.42
N PRO A 146 16.74 -30.11 -0.66
CA PRO A 146 15.37 -30.39 -0.20
C PRO A 146 14.88 -29.32 0.78
N SER A 147 13.57 -29.09 0.81
CA SER A 147 12.92 -28.34 1.87
C SER A 147 13.12 -29.05 3.22
N GLU A 148 13.37 -28.28 4.26
CA GLU A 148 13.52 -28.72 5.66
C GLU A 148 12.59 -27.92 6.59
N LEU A 149 11.56 -27.27 6.03
CA LEU A 149 10.69 -26.34 6.74
C LEU A 149 10.11 -26.92 8.03
N PHE A 150 9.49 -28.09 7.97
CA PHE A 150 8.80 -28.67 9.13
C PHE A 150 9.78 -29.19 10.17
N SER A 151 10.76 -30.01 9.77
CA SER A 151 11.78 -30.54 10.69
C SER A 151 12.56 -29.42 11.37
N ARG A 152 12.90 -28.35 10.66
CA ARG A 152 13.62 -27.21 11.23
C ARG A 152 12.73 -26.37 12.16
N MET A 153 11.56 -25.95 11.70
CA MET A 153 10.70 -25.08 12.50
C MET A 153 10.14 -25.79 13.73
N ASP A 154 9.81 -27.08 13.64
CA ASP A 154 9.39 -27.86 14.80
C ASP A 154 10.50 -27.96 15.85
N SER A 155 11.75 -28.18 15.41
CA SER A 155 12.91 -28.21 16.30
C SER A 155 13.11 -26.87 17.01
N ILE A 156 13.07 -25.75 16.28
CA ILE A 156 13.21 -24.40 16.83
C ILE A 156 12.12 -24.07 17.85
N PHE A 157 10.87 -24.47 17.57
CA PHE A 157 9.71 -24.11 18.38
C PHE A 157 9.33 -25.17 19.42
N THR A 158 10.10 -26.26 19.58
CA THR A 158 9.80 -27.35 20.51
C THR A 158 9.52 -26.84 21.93
N ALA A 159 10.30 -25.87 22.42
CA ALA A 159 10.12 -25.25 23.75
C ALA A 159 9.21 -24.01 23.75
N GLN A 160 8.55 -23.69 22.63
CA GLN A 160 7.81 -22.45 22.41
C GLN A 160 6.36 -22.72 21.95
N GLY A 161 5.80 -23.87 22.33
CA GLY A 161 4.45 -24.32 21.92
C GLY A 161 4.43 -25.13 20.62
N GLY A 162 5.60 -25.45 20.07
CA GLY A 162 5.74 -26.39 18.96
C GLY A 162 5.18 -25.88 17.64
N ARG A 163 4.74 -26.83 16.80
CA ARG A 163 4.30 -26.57 15.44
C ARG A 163 3.16 -25.55 15.35
N ALA A 164 2.19 -25.68 16.24
CA ALA A 164 1.03 -24.80 16.30
C ALA A 164 1.43 -23.32 16.45
N THR A 165 2.47 -23.03 17.26
CA THR A 165 2.91 -21.65 17.46
C THR A 165 3.48 -21.05 16.19
N TRP A 166 4.43 -21.70 15.52
CA TRP A 166 5.05 -21.09 14.34
C TRP A 166 4.09 -21.00 13.16
N ILE A 167 3.21 -21.99 12.98
CA ILE A 167 2.14 -21.90 11.98
C ILE A 167 1.23 -20.71 12.27
N ALA A 168 0.81 -20.50 13.52
CA ALA A 168 0.02 -19.33 13.88
C ALA A 168 0.75 -18.00 13.63
N ARG A 169 2.10 -17.97 13.72
CA ARG A 169 2.88 -16.77 13.33
C ARG A 169 2.84 -16.56 11.82
N MET A 170 2.98 -17.62 11.01
CA MET A 170 2.85 -17.52 9.56
C MET A 170 1.46 -17.05 9.16
N GLU A 171 0.40 -17.68 9.70
CA GLU A 171 -1.00 -17.31 9.44
C GLU A 171 -1.27 -15.85 9.79
N SER A 172 -0.77 -15.35 10.94
CA SER A 172 -0.94 -13.95 11.33
C SER A 172 -0.36 -12.94 10.34
N VAL A 173 0.66 -13.32 9.55
CA VAL A 173 1.23 -12.44 8.51
C VAL A 173 0.29 -12.32 7.32
N TYR A 174 -0.24 -13.45 6.82
CA TYR A 174 -1.21 -13.44 5.72
C TYR A 174 -2.54 -12.80 6.12
N GLU A 175 -2.99 -13.04 7.35
CA GLU A 175 -4.15 -12.36 7.94
C GLU A 175 -3.91 -10.84 8.02
N ARG A 176 -2.70 -10.41 8.40
CA ARG A 176 -2.40 -8.98 8.48
C ARG A 176 -2.43 -8.31 7.12
N TRP A 177 -1.88 -8.93 6.07
CA TRP A 177 -2.03 -8.41 4.71
C TRP A 177 -3.49 -8.38 4.26
N SER A 178 -4.28 -9.41 4.60
CA SER A 178 -5.71 -9.45 4.27
C SER A 178 -6.50 -8.36 5.00
N GLN A 179 -6.17 -8.08 6.26
CA GLN A 179 -6.81 -7.03 7.05
C GLN A 179 -6.56 -5.62 6.48
N LEU A 180 -5.43 -5.41 5.81
CA LEU A 180 -4.99 -4.10 5.33
C LEU A 180 -5.34 -3.84 3.85
N SER A 181 -5.96 -4.78 3.13
CA SER A 181 -6.10 -4.70 1.68
C SER A 181 -7.30 -5.48 1.15
N GLY A 182 -7.58 -5.34 -0.15
CA GLY A 182 -8.54 -6.19 -0.86
C GLY A 182 -8.01 -7.59 -1.19
N ILE A 183 -6.95 -8.07 -0.54
CA ILE A 183 -6.48 -9.46 -0.71
C ILE A 183 -7.15 -10.36 0.33
N THR A 184 -7.69 -11.50 -0.09
CA THR A 184 -8.06 -12.60 0.81
C THR A 184 -7.06 -13.74 0.66
N PHE A 185 -6.34 -14.07 1.73
CA PHE A 185 -5.44 -15.23 1.76
C PHE A 185 -6.09 -16.47 2.36
N ASN A 186 -6.10 -17.57 1.59
CA ASN A 186 -6.60 -18.86 2.04
C ASN A 186 -5.47 -19.89 2.12
N ARG A 187 -5.22 -20.44 3.31
CA ARG A 187 -4.23 -21.50 3.50
C ARG A 187 -4.77 -22.83 2.98
N ILE A 188 -3.95 -23.56 2.21
CA ILE A 188 -4.25 -24.89 1.71
C ILE A 188 -3.45 -25.93 2.49
N THR A 189 -4.14 -26.98 2.94
CA THR A 189 -3.60 -28.15 3.63
C THR A 189 -4.24 -29.42 3.06
N VAL A 190 -3.53 -30.56 3.09
CA VAL A 190 -3.97 -31.79 2.43
C VAL A 190 -3.86 -33.00 3.34
N GLY A 191 -4.90 -33.84 3.33
CA GLY A 191 -4.88 -35.15 3.98
C GLY A 191 -4.72 -35.09 5.50
N GLY A 192 -5.19 -34.01 6.14
CA GLY A 192 -5.04 -33.78 7.58
C GLY A 192 -3.64 -33.35 8.01
N ASN A 193 -2.75 -33.03 7.08
CA ASN A 193 -1.41 -32.53 7.37
C ASN A 193 -1.37 -31.00 7.28
N ASP A 194 -0.35 -30.39 7.88
CA ASP A 194 -0.09 -28.94 7.81
C ASP A 194 0.53 -28.47 6.48
N TRP A 195 0.79 -29.38 5.55
CA TRP A 195 1.45 -29.12 4.27
C TRP A 195 0.54 -29.41 3.07
N ASP A 196 0.97 -28.94 1.90
CA ASP A 196 0.32 -29.23 0.61
C ASP A 196 0.64 -30.61 0.05
N ASP A 197 0.19 -30.88 -1.18
CA ASP A 197 0.38 -32.16 -1.87
C ASP A 197 1.85 -32.56 -2.17
N GLY A 198 2.84 -31.73 -1.83
CA GLY A 198 4.25 -32.05 -2.00
C GLY A 198 4.70 -32.13 -3.46
N ALA A 199 3.94 -31.56 -4.40
CA ALA A 199 4.35 -31.50 -5.80
C ALA A 199 5.68 -30.74 -5.96
N SER A 200 6.41 -31.10 -7.02
CA SER A 200 7.72 -30.52 -7.35
C SER A 200 7.71 -29.00 -7.40
N TRP A 201 8.84 -28.37 -7.08
CA TRP A 201 9.03 -26.93 -7.17
C TRP A 201 8.65 -26.39 -8.56
N GLY A 202 7.94 -25.27 -8.61
CA GLY A 202 7.41 -24.68 -9.84
C GLY A 202 6.10 -25.28 -10.34
N SER A 203 5.48 -26.21 -9.62
CA SER A 203 4.12 -26.65 -9.91
C SER A 203 3.11 -25.53 -9.60
N SER A 204 2.27 -25.18 -10.57
CA SER A 204 1.23 -24.15 -10.40
C SER A 204 0.22 -24.49 -9.30
N GLY A 205 -0.45 -23.50 -8.70
CA GLY A 205 -1.47 -23.73 -7.67
C GLY A 205 -2.63 -24.65 -8.11
N SER A 206 -3.28 -25.30 -7.14
CA SER A 206 -4.41 -26.22 -7.35
C SER A 206 -5.30 -26.28 -6.09
N SER A 207 -6.33 -27.12 -6.08
CA SER A 207 -7.15 -27.33 -4.86
C SER A 207 -6.38 -27.96 -3.70
N THR A 208 -5.23 -28.57 -3.96
CA THR A 208 -4.37 -29.24 -2.97
C THR A 208 -3.01 -28.56 -2.80
N ARG A 209 -2.81 -27.39 -3.42
CA ARG A 209 -1.55 -26.65 -3.40
C ARG A 209 -1.78 -25.16 -3.55
N GLY A 210 -1.21 -24.36 -2.65
CA GLY A 210 -1.27 -22.91 -2.74
C GLY A 210 -0.66 -22.39 -4.05
N GLN A 211 -1.15 -21.24 -4.50
CA GLN A 211 -0.49 -20.46 -5.54
C GLN A 211 0.86 -19.94 -5.05
N MET A 212 0.93 -19.56 -3.78
CA MET A 212 2.14 -19.11 -3.10
C MET A 212 2.60 -20.19 -2.12
N ARG A 213 3.79 -20.72 -2.29
CA ARG A 213 4.28 -21.83 -1.45
C ARG A 213 5.51 -21.41 -0.66
N VAL A 214 5.55 -21.76 0.63
CA VAL A 214 6.70 -21.48 1.50
C VAL A 214 7.54 -22.74 1.67
N ALA A 215 8.83 -22.62 1.37
CA ALA A 215 9.85 -23.62 1.63
C ALA A 215 10.96 -23.04 2.52
N MET A 216 11.82 -23.92 3.02
CA MET A 216 12.99 -23.53 3.78
C MET A 216 14.16 -24.45 3.43
N ARG A 217 15.34 -23.88 3.19
CA ARG A 217 16.60 -24.61 3.04
C ARG A 217 17.77 -23.70 3.41
N ASN A 218 18.99 -24.20 3.41
CA ASN A 218 20.15 -23.30 3.52
C ASN A 218 20.22 -22.41 2.27
N ILE A 219 20.43 -21.11 2.46
CA ILE A 219 20.73 -20.14 1.41
C ILE A 219 22.22 -19.81 1.52
N ASP A 220 22.64 -19.07 2.54
CA ASP A 220 24.03 -18.65 2.73
C ASP A 220 24.55 -18.82 4.16
N GLY A 221 23.72 -19.30 5.09
CA GLY A 221 24.10 -19.51 6.49
C GLY A 221 23.32 -18.57 7.39
N GLY A 222 23.85 -18.27 8.58
CA GLY A 222 23.20 -17.29 9.46
C GLY A 222 23.63 -15.87 9.11
N GLY A 223 22.67 -14.95 9.02
CA GLY A 223 22.88 -13.60 8.47
C GLY A 223 22.99 -13.66 6.94
N GLY A 224 23.23 -12.52 6.29
CA GLY A 224 23.22 -12.47 4.83
C GLY A 224 21.79 -12.44 4.30
N THR A 225 21.42 -13.43 3.50
CA THR A 225 20.11 -13.54 2.85
C THR A 225 19.14 -14.28 3.74
N LEU A 226 18.21 -13.56 4.36
CA LEU A 226 17.29 -14.13 5.35
C LEU A 226 16.22 -15.01 4.68
N ALA A 227 15.70 -14.52 3.56
CA ALA A 227 14.70 -15.19 2.74
C ALA A 227 14.65 -14.51 1.37
N TYR A 228 13.93 -15.12 0.44
CA TYR A 228 13.52 -14.48 -0.81
C TYR A 228 12.16 -14.98 -1.28
N ASN A 229 11.52 -14.18 -2.12
CA ASN A 229 10.24 -14.51 -2.73
C ASN A 229 10.23 -14.21 -4.22
N PHE A 230 9.64 -15.10 -5.00
CA PHE A 230 9.33 -14.86 -6.40
C PHE A 230 8.17 -13.88 -6.55
N PHE A 231 8.23 -12.99 -7.54
CA PHE A 231 7.13 -12.08 -7.85
C PHE A 231 5.87 -12.82 -8.32
N PRO A 232 4.70 -12.16 -8.39
CA PRO A 232 3.48 -12.77 -8.92
C PRO A 232 3.68 -13.38 -10.31
N GLY A 233 3.16 -14.59 -10.52
CA GLY A 233 3.33 -15.29 -11.79
C GLY A 233 2.90 -16.76 -11.73
N SER A 234 3.05 -17.47 -12.86
CA SER A 234 2.82 -18.90 -12.91
C SER A 234 3.99 -19.72 -12.35
N GLY A 235 3.72 -20.95 -11.93
CA GLY A 235 4.75 -21.91 -11.53
C GLY A 235 5.47 -21.52 -10.23
N ASN A 236 6.61 -20.84 -10.34
CA ASN A 236 7.37 -20.35 -9.18
C ASN A 236 6.79 -19.07 -8.55
N GLY A 237 5.90 -18.38 -9.27
CA GLY A 237 5.42 -17.06 -8.85
C GLY A 237 4.82 -17.07 -7.45
N GLY A 238 5.24 -16.11 -6.63
CA GLY A 238 4.81 -15.99 -5.23
C GLY A 238 5.39 -17.02 -4.25
N ASN A 239 6.21 -17.98 -4.70
CA ASN A 239 6.86 -18.91 -3.77
C ASN A 239 7.97 -18.21 -2.97
N MET A 240 8.13 -18.63 -1.72
CA MET A 240 9.11 -18.13 -0.77
C MET A 240 10.11 -19.23 -0.41
N VAL A 241 11.38 -18.85 -0.23
CA VAL A 241 12.39 -19.70 0.40
C VAL A 241 13.00 -18.96 1.57
N MET A 242 12.93 -19.56 2.76
CA MET A 242 13.52 -19.05 4.00
C MET A 242 14.89 -19.70 4.24
N ASP A 243 15.90 -18.96 4.72
CA ASP A 243 17.16 -19.59 5.14
C ASP A 243 16.96 -20.34 6.46
N ARG A 244 17.19 -21.65 6.46
CA ARG A 244 17.11 -22.52 7.64
C ARG A 244 17.96 -22.05 8.83
N SER A 245 19.03 -21.31 8.58
CA SER A 245 20.10 -21.03 9.53
C SER A 245 19.77 -19.84 10.42
N GLU A 246 18.72 -19.08 10.09
CA GLU A 246 18.30 -17.91 10.85
C GLU A 246 17.65 -18.23 12.20
N ASN A 247 17.65 -17.21 13.07
CA ASN A 247 17.05 -17.28 14.41
C ASN A 247 15.52 -17.09 14.38
N TRP A 248 14.81 -17.91 13.61
CA TRP A 248 13.34 -17.87 13.48
C TRP A 248 12.59 -18.00 14.81
N GLY A 249 13.22 -18.61 15.82
CA GLY A 249 12.68 -18.82 17.15
C GLY A 249 12.86 -17.65 18.11
N ASN A 250 13.40 -16.50 17.67
CA ASN A 250 13.53 -15.32 18.53
C ASN A 250 12.15 -14.89 19.04
N SER A 251 11.86 -15.11 20.32
CA SER A 251 10.55 -14.88 20.92
C SER A 251 10.21 -13.41 21.16
N SER A 252 11.17 -12.49 20.95
CA SER A 252 10.97 -11.05 21.19
C SER A 252 9.80 -10.50 20.37
N ASN A 253 8.95 -9.70 21.01
CA ASN A 253 7.78 -9.05 20.39
C ASN A 253 6.90 -10.03 19.61
N THR A 254 6.67 -11.22 20.17
CA THR A 254 5.84 -12.27 19.56
C THR A 254 6.41 -12.71 18.21
N HIS A 255 7.68 -13.12 18.22
CA HIS A 255 8.39 -13.61 17.03
C HIS A 255 8.48 -12.58 15.90
N ARG A 256 8.73 -11.31 16.25
CA ARG A 256 8.72 -10.20 15.28
C ARG A 256 9.77 -10.36 14.17
N PHE A 257 10.92 -10.96 14.47
CA PHE A 257 11.91 -11.30 13.43
C PHE A 257 11.28 -12.16 12.33
N LEU A 258 10.69 -13.31 12.70
CA LEU A 258 9.98 -14.20 11.78
C LEU A 258 8.87 -13.47 11.04
N ARG A 259 7.99 -12.76 11.78
CA ARG A 259 6.82 -12.13 11.19
C ARG A 259 7.19 -11.01 10.21
N ASN A 260 8.19 -10.19 10.50
CA ASN A 260 8.59 -9.10 9.60
C ASN A 260 9.31 -9.64 8.35
N VAL A 261 10.21 -10.62 8.47
CA VAL A 261 10.85 -11.21 7.29
C VAL A 261 9.78 -11.85 6.40
N VAL A 262 8.92 -12.70 6.95
CA VAL A 262 7.85 -13.34 6.15
C VAL A 262 6.89 -12.30 5.57
N SER A 263 6.56 -11.23 6.32
CA SER A 263 5.70 -10.17 5.81
C SER A 263 6.34 -9.40 4.66
N HIS A 264 7.66 -9.17 4.71
CA HIS A 264 8.43 -8.53 3.64
C HIS A 264 8.41 -9.40 2.38
N GLU A 265 8.71 -10.69 2.52
CA GLU A 265 8.71 -11.63 1.40
C GLU A 265 7.31 -11.82 0.79
N VAL A 266 6.25 -11.82 1.61
CA VAL A 266 4.88 -11.78 1.08
C VAL A 266 4.65 -10.50 0.25
N GLY A 267 5.24 -9.37 0.63
CA GLY A 267 5.25 -8.12 -0.14
C GLY A 267 5.79 -8.31 -1.57
N HIS A 268 6.92 -8.98 -1.72
CA HIS A 268 7.44 -9.39 -3.04
C HIS A 268 6.47 -10.34 -3.76
N GLY A 269 5.93 -11.33 -3.04
CA GLY A 269 4.95 -12.30 -3.55
C GLY A 269 3.61 -11.70 -4.00
N ILE A 270 3.31 -10.46 -3.60
CA ILE A 270 2.17 -9.67 -4.07
C ILE A 270 2.58 -8.50 -4.99
N GLY A 271 3.86 -8.41 -5.35
CA GLY A 271 4.32 -7.54 -6.44
C GLY A 271 4.99 -6.25 -5.99
N PHE A 272 5.60 -6.18 -4.80
CA PHE A 272 6.38 -5.01 -4.37
C PHE A 272 7.86 -5.27 -4.56
N ASN A 273 8.57 -4.32 -5.15
CA ASN A 273 10.03 -4.31 -5.13
C ASN A 273 10.51 -3.66 -3.83
N HIS A 274 11.82 -3.71 -3.59
CA HIS A 274 12.42 -2.95 -2.53
C HIS A 274 12.18 -1.44 -2.68
N ASN A 275 12.00 -0.75 -1.55
CA ASN A 275 11.87 0.70 -1.48
C ASN A 275 12.92 1.32 -0.55
N CYS A 276 13.81 2.13 -1.13
CA CYS A 276 14.86 2.86 -0.43
C CYS A 276 14.37 4.28 -0.01
N PRO A 277 15.07 4.99 0.88
CA PRO A 277 16.27 4.61 1.61
C PRO A 277 16.01 3.59 2.71
N GLN A 278 17.07 2.87 3.09
CA GLN A 278 17.09 2.03 4.28
C GLN A 278 17.30 2.89 5.53
N ASN A 279 16.21 3.27 6.17
CA ASN A 279 16.19 4.14 7.35
C ASN A 279 15.14 3.72 8.39
N GLY A 280 14.59 2.51 8.26
CA GLY A 280 13.66 1.89 9.19
C GLY A 280 12.25 2.47 9.14
N THR A 281 11.80 2.95 7.98
CA THR A 281 10.49 3.57 7.81
C THR A 281 9.47 2.69 7.08
N LYS A 282 9.94 1.75 6.26
CA LYS A 282 9.09 0.91 5.37
C LYS A 282 9.44 -0.56 5.55
N LEU A 283 8.44 -1.43 5.41
CA LEU A 283 8.64 -2.87 5.48
C LEU A 283 9.49 -3.37 4.30
N MET A 284 9.29 -2.81 3.10
CA MET A 284 9.98 -3.22 1.87
C MET A 284 11.38 -2.60 1.71
N GLU A 285 11.97 -2.05 2.77
CA GLU A 285 13.41 -1.73 2.74
C GLU A 285 14.21 -3.05 2.65
N PRO A 286 15.30 -3.13 1.85
CA PRO A 286 16.03 -4.39 1.66
C PRO A 286 16.58 -5.01 2.95
N GLY A 287 16.95 -4.16 3.91
CA GLY A 287 17.39 -4.60 5.23
C GLY A 287 16.21 -4.82 6.18
N LEU A 288 16.24 -5.93 6.89
CA LEU A 288 15.26 -6.22 7.93
C LEU A 288 15.22 -5.12 9.00
N ASN A 289 14.02 -4.64 9.32
CA ASN A 289 13.78 -3.79 10.48
C ASN A 289 12.76 -4.42 11.45
N THR A 290 13.10 -4.51 12.73
CA THR A 290 12.21 -5.06 13.77
C THR A 290 11.63 -4.01 14.74
N ASN A 291 11.82 -2.71 14.47
CA ASN A 291 11.30 -1.62 15.32
C ASN A 291 9.79 -1.40 15.12
N PHE A 292 9.23 -1.86 14.00
CA PHE A 292 7.80 -1.85 13.71
C PHE A 292 7.29 -3.27 13.44
N ASP A 293 5.98 -3.41 13.29
CA ASP A 293 5.29 -4.70 13.16
C ASP A 293 4.54 -4.78 11.83
N GLY A 294 5.12 -5.47 10.85
CA GLY A 294 4.52 -5.65 9.52
C GLY A 294 4.43 -4.37 8.66
N PRO A 295 3.46 -4.33 7.72
CA PRO A 295 3.35 -3.28 6.70
C PRO A 295 3.23 -1.86 7.27
N ARG A 296 3.81 -0.88 6.57
CA ARG A 296 3.79 0.54 6.94
C ARG A 296 2.98 1.34 5.93
N HIS A 297 2.96 2.66 6.11
CA HIS A 297 2.20 3.59 5.25
C HIS A 297 2.46 3.37 3.76
N ASP A 298 3.72 3.18 3.37
CA ASP A 298 4.09 2.96 1.97
C ASP A 298 3.50 1.65 1.42
N GLU A 299 3.62 0.56 2.18
CA GLU A 299 3.05 -0.74 1.79
C GLU A 299 1.53 -0.75 1.75
N ILE A 300 0.84 -0.04 2.65
CA ILE A 300 -0.63 0.09 2.62
C ILE A 300 -1.04 0.80 1.32
N ARG A 301 -0.35 1.87 0.95
CA ARG A 301 -0.64 2.58 -0.31
C ARG A 301 -0.34 1.72 -1.52
N ALA A 302 0.75 0.95 -1.47
CA ALA A 302 1.12 0.06 -2.56
C ALA A 302 0.08 -1.06 -2.74
N VAL A 303 -0.34 -1.70 -1.64
CA VAL A 303 -1.31 -2.79 -1.70
C VAL A 303 -2.68 -2.30 -2.11
N HIS A 304 -3.12 -1.12 -1.64
CA HIS A 304 -4.38 -0.51 -2.08
C HIS A 304 -4.37 -0.21 -3.57
N ARG A 305 -3.24 0.30 -4.08
CA ARG A 305 -3.08 0.51 -5.51
C ARG A 305 -3.24 -0.79 -6.29
N ASN A 306 -2.60 -1.88 -5.86
CA ASN A 306 -2.64 -3.16 -6.58
C ASN A 306 -3.95 -3.92 -6.44
N TYR A 307 -4.47 -4.02 -5.23
CA TYR A 307 -5.50 -4.98 -4.87
C TYR A 307 -6.75 -4.34 -4.25
N GLY A 308 -6.82 -3.01 -4.23
CA GLY A 308 -7.90 -2.30 -3.56
C GLY A 308 -7.68 -2.20 -2.06
N ASP A 309 -8.45 -1.32 -1.44
CA ASP A 309 -8.45 -1.12 -0.01
C ASP A 309 -9.20 -2.24 0.74
N ALA A 310 -9.27 -2.16 2.08
CA ALA A 310 -9.84 -3.24 2.89
C ALA A 310 -11.36 -3.42 2.70
N PHE A 311 -12.03 -2.46 2.07
CA PHE A 311 -13.48 -2.47 1.87
C PHE A 311 -13.87 -2.64 0.41
N THR A 312 -12.90 -2.74 -0.50
CA THR A 312 -13.12 -3.01 -1.90
C THR A 312 -13.78 -4.40 -2.10
N PRO A 313 -14.80 -4.53 -2.98
CA PRO A 313 -15.44 -3.46 -3.74
C PRO A 313 -16.52 -2.75 -2.91
N ASN A 314 -16.49 -1.43 -2.95
CA ASN A 314 -17.44 -0.51 -2.30
C ASN A 314 -17.85 0.64 -3.24
N ASN A 315 -17.70 0.45 -4.54
CA ASN A 315 -17.85 1.49 -5.57
C ASN A 315 -19.31 1.85 -5.93
N THR A 316 -20.29 1.27 -5.25
CA THR A 316 -21.72 1.54 -5.46
C THR A 316 -22.48 1.45 -4.15
N THR A 317 -23.67 2.03 -4.05
CA THR A 317 -24.55 1.90 -2.87
C THR A 317 -24.90 0.44 -2.54
N ALA A 318 -24.99 -0.43 -3.55
CA ALA A 318 -25.28 -1.86 -3.34
C ALA A 318 -24.11 -2.65 -2.75
N LEU A 319 -22.88 -2.13 -2.88
CA LEU A 319 -21.64 -2.72 -2.37
C LEU A 319 -21.07 -1.92 -1.20
N ALA A 320 -21.80 -0.92 -0.70
CA ALA A 320 -21.31 -0.02 0.32
C ALA A 320 -20.85 -0.78 1.58
N HIS A 321 -19.75 -0.34 2.18
CA HIS A 321 -19.32 -0.85 3.48
C HIS A 321 -20.33 -0.43 4.55
N ASP A 322 -20.95 -1.41 5.20
CA ASP A 322 -21.98 -1.16 6.22
C ASP A 322 -21.34 -0.88 7.58
N ILE A 323 -21.41 0.39 8.01
CA ILE A 323 -20.99 0.84 9.34
C ILE A 323 -21.99 0.37 10.41
N GLY A 324 -23.24 0.13 10.02
CA GLY A 324 -24.35 -0.20 10.91
C GLY A 324 -25.11 1.02 11.41
N SER A 325 -25.90 0.84 12.47
CA SER A 325 -26.71 1.91 13.05
C SER A 325 -25.87 2.78 14.00
N LEU A 326 -25.97 4.09 13.85
CA LEU A 326 -25.34 5.10 14.69
C LEU A 326 -26.40 5.81 15.54
N SER A 327 -26.07 6.02 16.81
CA SER A 327 -26.91 6.70 17.80
C SER A 327 -26.23 7.98 18.27
N ILE A 328 -26.99 8.90 18.84
CA ILE A 328 -26.47 10.13 19.44
C ILE A 328 -25.31 9.84 20.41
N GLY A 329 -24.24 10.63 20.30
CA GLY A 329 -23.00 10.49 21.07
C GLY A 329 -22.03 9.43 20.53
N GLN A 330 -22.36 8.72 19.44
CA GLN A 330 -21.45 7.77 18.81
C GLN A 330 -20.58 8.42 17.74
N VAL A 331 -19.31 7.99 17.69
CA VAL A 331 -18.37 8.32 16.62
C VAL A 331 -17.92 7.05 15.92
N ALA A 332 -18.15 6.96 14.61
CA ALA A 332 -17.68 5.87 13.78
C ALA A 332 -16.43 6.27 12.99
N MET A 333 -15.41 5.40 13.05
CA MET A 333 -14.13 5.57 12.37
C MET A 333 -13.80 4.31 11.53
N PRO A 334 -14.56 4.04 10.44
CA PRO A 334 -14.43 2.78 9.68
C PRO A 334 -13.02 2.56 9.11
N CYS A 335 -12.30 3.63 8.82
CA CYS A 335 -10.98 3.58 8.18
C CYS A 335 -9.80 3.31 9.13
N THR A 336 -10.05 3.11 10.44
CA THR A 336 -8.97 2.92 11.42
C THR A 336 -8.27 1.59 11.26
N VAL A 337 -6.94 1.62 11.14
CA VAL A 337 -6.10 0.42 11.13
C VAL A 337 -6.10 -0.25 12.52
N PRO A 338 -6.51 -1.52 12.64
CA PRO A 338 -6.47 -2.26 13.89
C PRO A 338 -5.04 -2.51 14.37
N THR A 339 -4.88 -2.83 15.65
CA THR A 339 -3.57 -3.19 16.21
C THR A 339 -2.93 -4.37 15.47
N PRO A 340 -1.62 -4.33 15.18
CA PRO A 340 -0.65 -3.30 15.55
C PRO A 340 -0.87 -1.98 14.78
N PHE A 341 -0.77 -0.85 15.48
CA PHE A 341 -1.00 0.46 14.88
C PHE A 341 0.05 0.79 13.80
N VAL A 342 -0.41 1.37 12.70
CA VAL A 342 0.44 1.89 11.62
C VAL A 342 0.29 3.41 11.59
N GLY A 343 1.37 4.11 11.93
CA GLY A 343 1.41 5.57 11.83
C GLY A 343 1.11 6.04 10.41
N ASN A 344 0.19 6.99 10.26
CA ASN A 344 -0.33 7.44 8.97
C ASN A 344 -0.91 6.31 8.10
N GLY A 345 -1.36 5.19 8.69
CA GLY A 345 -2.08 4.13 7.99
C GLY A 345 -3.58 4.39 7.93
N SER A 346 -4.24 3.82 6.93
CA SER A 346 -5.70 3.79 6.82
C SER A 346 -6.13 2.49 6.16
N LEU A 347 -7.33 2.00 6.50
CA LEU A 347 -7.99 0.91 5.77
C LEU A 347 -8.68 1.38 4.49
N CYS A 348 -8.84 2.69 4.31
CA CYS A 348 -9.54 3.30 3.19
C CYS A 348 -8.62 4.12 2.28
N SER A 349 -8.86 4.07 0.99
CA SER A 349 -8.17 4.92 0.02
C SER A 349 -8.95 5.09 -1.27
N ILE A 350 -8.70 6.19 -1.98
CA ILE A 350 -9.04 6.28 -3.40
C ILE A 350 -7.81 5.89 -4.21
N ASP A 351 -7.88 4.80 -4.98
CA ASP A 351 -6.72 4.21 -5.66
C ASP A 351 -6.50 4.73 -7.10
N ARG A 352 -7.56 5.22 -7.74
CA ARG A 352 -7.58 5.67 -9.15
C ARG A 352 -8.67 6.71 -9.41
N THR A 353 -8.60 7.37 -10.57
CA THR A 353 -9.56 8.41 -10.97
C THR A 353 -11.03 7.96 -10.91
N ALA A 354 -11.31 6.72 -11.28
CA ALA A 354 -12.66 6.17 -11.34
C ALA A 354 -13.07 5.42 -10.07
N ASP A 355 -12.28 5.53 -9.00
CA ASP A 355 -12.56 4.90 -7.72
C ASP A 355 -13.37 5.85 -6.83
N VAL A 356 -14.38 5.28 -6.20
CA VAL A 356 -15.30 5.95 -5.28
C VAL A 356 -15.65 4.95 -4.20
N ASP A 357 -15.80 5.42 -2.98
CA ASP A 357 -16.13 4.56 -1.85
C ASP A 357 -17.50 4.93 -1.31
N PHE A 358 -18.35 3.93 -1.12
CA PHE A 358 -19.62 4.10 -0.44
C PHE A 358 -19.56 3.45 0.94
N PHE A 359 -19.99 4.20 1.95
CA PHE A 359 -20.25 3.72 3.30
C PHE A 359 -21.72 3.87 3.59
N ARG A 360 -22.34 2.83 4.15
CA ARG A 360 -23.75 2.83 4.55
C ARG A 360 -23.83 2.96 6.06
N PHE A 361 -24.78 3.75 6.55
CA PHE A 361 -25.12 3.82 7.96
C PHE A 361 -26.62 4.06 8.14
N GLU A 362 -27.12 3.80 9.32
CA GLU A 362 -28.50 4.06 9.72
C GLU A 362 -28.54 4.96 10.95
N ILE A 363 -29.57 5.80 11.05
CA ILE A 363 -29.93 6.48 12.28
C ILE A 363 -31.39 6.18 12.62
N ASN A 364 -31.69 6.06 13.91
CA ASN A 364 -33.01 5.63 14.39
C ASN A 364 -33.86 6.75 14.96
N GLU A 365 -33.26 7.92 15.18
CA GLU A 365 -33.88 9.15 15.66
C GLU A 365 -33.34 10.34 14.87
N SER A 366 -34.04 11.48 14.93
CA SER A 366 -33.54 12.71 14.30
C SER A 366 -32.29 13.18 15.03
N ALA A 367 -31.24 13.54 14.29
CA ALA A 367 -29.96 13.94 14.87
C ALA A 367 -29.16 14.80 13.89
N SER A 368 -28.17 15.53 14.42
CA SER A 368 -27.16 16.21 13.61
C SER A 368 -26.03 15.24 13.28
N LEU A 369 -25.72 15.07 12.00
CA LEU A 369 -24.55 14.32 11.53
C LEU A 369 -23.43 15.30 11.21
N SER A 370 -22.29 15.14 11.86
CA SER A 370 -21.01 15.73 11.44
C SER A 370 -20.12 14.66 10.80
N VAL A 371 -19.78 14.84 9.53
CA VAL A 371 -18.82 13.98 8.82
C VAL A 371 -17.55 14.76 8.57
N THR A 372 -16.41 14.20 8.98
CA THR A 372 -15.09 14.72 8.64
C THR A 372 -14.33 13.71 7.77
N LEU A 373 -13.90 14.16 6.59
CA LEU A 373 -13.04 13.41 5.68
C LEU A 373 -11.66 14.06 5.68
N SER A 374 -10.62 13.34 6.11
CA SER A 374 -9.25 13.86 6.17
C SER A 374 -8.31 13.04 5.32
N PRO A 375 -7.50 13.65 4.44
CA PRO A 375 -6.44 12.93 3.74
C PRO A 375 -5.41 12.43 4.75
N VAL A 376 -4.92 11.21 4.56
CA VAL A 376 -3.90 10.60 5.42
C VAL A 376 -2.62 10.46 4.61
N GLY A 377 -1.55 11.09 5.12
CA GLY A 377 -0.25 11.06 4.46
C GLY A 377 0.77 11.94 5.16
N PHE A 378 2.01 11.84 4.70
CA PHE A 378 3.13 12.63 5.16
C PHE A 378 4.21 12.68 4.06
N THR A 379 5.21 13.53 4.25
CA THR A 379 6.35 13.57 3.35
C THR A 379 7.40 12.54 3.78
N TYR A 380 7.79 11.65 2.88
CA TYR A 380 8.85 10.67 3.10
C TYR A 380 9.69 10.47 1.84
N ASN A 381 10.90 9.94 2.00
CA ASN A 381 11.75 9.63 0.86
C ASN A 381 11.45 8.24 0.32
N GLU A 382 11.39 8.13 -1.01
CA GLU A 382 11.29 6.87 -1.74
C GLU A 382 12.30 6.83 -2.90
N ALA A 383 12.78 5.64 -3.26
CA ALA A 383 13.52 5.38 -4.49
C ALA A 383 13.61 3.87 -4.76
N PRO A 384 13.80 3.48 -6.04
CA PRO A 384 14.23 2.13 -6.35
C PRO A 384 15.61 1.86 -5.75
N GLN A 385 15.85 0.61 -5.38
CA GLN A 385 17.20 0.12 -5.10
C GLN A 385 18.04 0.13 -6.40
N ASN A 386 19.35 0.35 -6.25
CA ASN A 386 20.26 0.37 -7.39
C ASN A 386 20.68 -1.04 -7.80
N ALA A 387 20.98 -1.20 -9.10
CA ALA A 387 21.93 -2.16 -9.71
C ALA A 387 22.55 -3.23 -8.80
N ASN A 388 23.40 -2.68 -7.95
CA ASN A 388 24.42 -3.32 -7.14
C ASN A 388 23.94 -3.59 -5.70
N GLY A 389 22.63 -3.58 -5.45
CA GLY A 389 22.03 -3.72 -4.12
C GLY A 389 22.14 -2.49 -3.22
N SER A 390 22.80 -1.41 -3.65
CA SER A 390 22.90 -0.21 -2.81
C SER A 390 21.58 0.57 -2.76
N CYS A 391 21.23 1.07 -1.57
CA CYS A 391 20.06 1.92 -1.40
C CYS A 391 20.41 3.42 -1.53
N PRO A 392 19.87 4.14 -2.52
CA PRO A 392 20.00 5.59 -2.58
C PRO A 392 19.19 6.29 -1.48
N SER A 393 19.49 7.57 -1.22
CA SER A 393 18.82 8.39 -0.19
C SER A 393 17.33 8.67 -0.46
N GLY A 394 16.87 8.39 -1.69
CA GLY A 394 15.51 8.68 -2.15
C GLY A 394 15.23 10.15 -2.45
N THR A 395 14.05 10.39 -3.01
CA THR A 395 13.46 11.72 -3.22
C THR A 395 12.25 11.92 -2.34
N ALA A 396 12.09 13.12 -1.78
CA ALA A 396 10.95 13.46 -0.96
C ALA A 396 9.65 13.40 -1.79
N PHE A 397 8.68 12.66 -1.26
CA PHE A 397 7.35 12.47 -1.81
C PHE A 397 6.32 12.80 -0.75
N ASN A 398 5.38 13.69 -1.08
CA ASN A 398 4.28 14.05 -0.20
C ASN A 398 3.04 13.21 -0.51
N SER A 399 2.73 12.26 0.37
CA SER A 399 1.56 11.40 0.22
C SER A 399 0.24 12.02 0.69
N LEU A 400 0.29 13.17 1.34
CA LEU A 400 -0.88 13.86 1.86
C LEU A 400 -1.68 14.57 0.76
N THR A 401 -1.05 14.87 -0.37
CA THR A 401 -1.61 15.72 -1.43
C THR A 401 -1.68 15.00 -2.78
N VAL A 402 -1.87 13.68 -2.77
CA VAL A 402 -1.89 12.84 -3.99
C VAL A 402 -3.20 13.02 -4.74
N ALA A 403 -4.30 13.08 -4.01
CA ALA A 403 -5.63 13.36 -4.54
C ALA A 403 -6.23 14.54 -3.79
N ASN A 404 -7.03 15.34 -4.50
CA ASN A 404 -7.98 16.21 -3.83
C ASN A 404 -9.28 15.43 -3.60
N ILE A 405 -9.60 15.13 -2.35
CA ILE A 405 -10.73 14.26 -1.99
C ILE A 405 -11.98 15.08 -1.65
N GLY A 406 -13.14 14.51 -1.87
CA GLY A 406 -14.43 15.10 -1.52
C GLY A 406 -15.41 14.03 -1.06
N MET A 407 -16.50 14.47 -0.43
CA MET A 407 -17.56 13.58 0.02
C MET A 407 -18.95 14.12 -0.27
N GLN A 408 -19.91 13.21 -0.35
CA GLN A 408 -21.33 13.47 -0.47
C GLN A 408 -22.10 12.62 0.53
N ILE A 409 -23.20 13.15 1.06
CA ILE A 409 -24.20 12.41 1.81
C ILE A 409 -25.38 12.13 0.90
N LEU A 410 -25.81 10.87 0.83
CA LEU A 410 -26.90 10.43 -0.03
C LEU A 410 -27.98 9.74 0.78
N THR A 411 -29.24 9.92 0.36
CA THR A 411 -30.37 9.13 0.87
C THR A 411 -30.36 7.72 0.27
N SER A 412 -31.18 6.82 0.82
CA SER A 412 -31.42 5.49 0.26
C SER A 412 -31.94 5.49 -1.19
N GLY A 413 -32.59 6.57 -1.62
CA GLY A 413 -33.02 6.77 -3.01
C GLY A 413 -31.90 7.24 -3.96
N GLY A 414 -30.70 7.51 -3.44
CA GLY A 414 -29.55 8.00 -4.21
C GLY A 414 -29.49 9.52 -4.40
N SER A 415 -30.39 10.29 -3.77
CA SER A 415 -30.34 11.75 -3.82
C SER A 415 -29.23 12.29 -2.93
N VAL A 416 -28.37 13.16 -3.46
CA VAL A 416 -27.36 13.88 -2.68
C VAL A 416 -28.04 14.98 -1.85
N ILE A 417 -27.80 14.97 -0.54
CA ILE A 417 -28.36 15.93 0.42
C ILE A 417 -27.29 16.79 1.11
N GLY A 418 -26.02 16.41 0.99
CA GLY A 418 -24.87 17.20 1.44
C GLY A 418 -23.65 16.91 0.57
N SER A 419 -22.76 17.89 0.40
CA SER A 419 -21.53 17.74 -0.38
C SER A 419 -20.44 18.66 0.14
N ALA A 420 -19.20 18.18 0.21
CA ALA A 420 -18.01 18.96 0.54
C ALA A 420 -16.83 18.50 -0.34
N SER A 421 -16.22 19.46 -1.03
CA SER A 421 -15.07 19.24 -1.93
C SER A 421 -14.37 20.57 -2.27
N SER A 422 -14.44 21.55 -1.37
CA SER A 422 -13.95 22.92 -1.62
C SER A 422 -12.52 23.13 -1.17
N ASN A 423 -12.05 22.35 -0.20
CA ASN A 423 -10.71 22.46 0.31
C ASN A 423 -9.72 21.83 -0.69
N PRO A 424 -8.49 22.35 -0.75
CA PRO A 424 -7.47 21.80 -1.64
C PRO A 424 -6.91 20.47 -1.09
N ALA A 425 -6.21 19.74 -1.96
CA ALA A 425 -5.55 18.49 -1.57
C ALA A 425 -4.68 18.65 -0.31
N GLY A 426 -4.80 17.69 0.61
CA GLY A 426 -4.10 17.69 1.90
C GLY A 426 -4.82 18.43 3.04
N GLN A 427 -6.02 18.96 2.78
CA GLN A 427 -6.90 19.53 3.81
C GLN A 427 -8.15 18.66 3.98
N SER A 428 -8.74 18.69 5.17
CA SER A 428 -9.97 17.95 5.47
C SER A 428 -11.20 18.61 4.85
N GLU A 429 -12.22 17.82 4.54
CA GLU A 429 -13.57 18.28 4.21
C GLU A 429 -14.50 17.98 5.39
N GLN A 430 -15.52 18.81 5.60
CA GLN A 430 -16.53 18.63 6.65
C GLN A 430 -17.94 18.88 6.12
N ILE A 431 -18.91 18.09 6.57
CA ILE A 431 -20.34 18.28 6.32
C ILE A 431 -21.06 18.16 7.65
N ASP A 432 -21.85 19.16 8.01
CA ASP A 432 -22.79 19.12 9.11
C ASP A 432 -24.21 19.18 8.54
N ILE A 433 -25.06 18.22 8.90
CA ILE A 433 -26.42 18.11 8.34
C ILE A 433 -27.37 17.41 9.31
N ASN A 434 -28.57 17.95 9.45
CA ASN A 434 -29.65 17.32 10.21
C ASN A 434 -30.29 16.20 9.38
N LEU A 435 -30.43 15.04 10.00
CA LEU A 435 -30.99 13.84 9.38
C LEU A 435 -32.21 13.36 10.16
N PHE A 436 -33.14 12.74 9.45
CA PHE A 436 -34.30 12.04 10.03
C PHE A 436 -34.01 10.55 10.10
N PRO A 437 -34.76 9.76 10.90
CA PRO A 437 -34.61 8.32 10.94
C PRO A 437 -34.60 7.69 9.54
N GLY A 438 -33.57 6.90 9.24
CA GLY A 438 -33.39 6.34 7.90
C GLY A 438 -32.00 5.79 7.61
N THR A 439 -31.86 5.25 6.41
CA THR A 439 -30.59 4.77 5.86
C THR A 439 -29.98 5.81 4.95
N TYR A 440 -28.69 6.06 5.16
CA TYR A 440 -27.90 7.04 4.42
C TYR A 440 -26.59 6.44 3.95
N PHE A 441 -25.95 7.14 3.01
CA PHE A 441 -24.66 6.76 2.48
C PHE A 441 -23.70 7.94 2.49
N VAL A 442 -22.45 7.70 2.87
CA VAL A 442 -21.34 8.60 2.55
C VAL A 442 -20.70 8.08 1.27
N ARG A 443 -20.58 8.93 0.26
CA ARG A 443 -19.79 8.67 -0.95
C ARG A 443 -18.52 9.50 -0.89
N VAL A 444 -17.37 8.85 -0.80
CA VAL A 444 -16.05 9.49 -0.94
C VAL A 444 -15.61 9.39 -2.40
N PHE A 445 -15.04 10.47 -2.93
CA PHE A 445 -14.54 10.55 -4.29
C PHE A 445 -13.31 11.45 -4.37
N GLN A 446 -12.66 11.49 -5.53
CA GLN A 446 -11.58 12.43 -5.81
C GLN A 446 -11.97 13.42 -6.91
N THR A 447 -11.37 14.61 -6.88
CA THR A 447 -11.42 15.59 -7.96
C THR A 447 -10.08 15.64 -8.70
N GLY A 448 -10.16 15.57 -10.02
CA GLY A 448 -8.98 15.55 -10.90
C GLY A 448 -8.65 14.14 -11.41
N SER A 449 -7.35 13.89 -11.57
CA SER A 449 -6.83 12.61 -12.04
C SER A 449 -5.68 12.20 -11.14
N ILE A 450 -5.70 10.95 -10.69
CA ILE A 450 -4.69 10.42 -9.78
C ILE A 450 -4.07 9.17 -10.36
N THR A 451 -2.78 9.00 -10.11
CA THR A 451 -1.98 7.85 -10.56
C THR A 451 -1.52 6.97 -9.40
N GLN A 452 -1.84 7.37 -8.17
CA GLN A 452 -1.41 6.77 -6.92
C GLN A 452 -2.55 6.82 -5.91
N SER A 453 -2.52 5.91 -4.93
CA SER A 453 -3.52 5.89 -3.86
C SER A 453 -3.34 7.08 -2.91
N GLN A 454 -4.46 7.75 -2.63
CA GLN A 454 -4.61 8.69 -1.52
C GLN A 454 -5.35 7.98 -0.40
N LEU A 455 -4.66 7.72 0.71
CA LEU A 455 -5.33 7.26 1.93
C LEU A 455 -6.16 8.41 2.51
N TYR A 456 -7.23 8.07 3.21
CA TYR A 456 -8.01 9.02 3.98
C TYR A 456 -8.56 8.39 5.26
N SER A 457 -8.91 9.20 6.24
CA SER A 457 -9.74 8.81 7.38
C SER A 457 -11.11 9.41 7.24
N LEU A 458 -12.12 8.68 7.70
CA LEU A 458 -13.51 9.11 7.71
C LEU A 458 -14.03 9.01 9.14
N ALA A 459 -14.55 10.11 9.65
CA ALA A 459 -15.17 10.22 10.97
C ALA A 459 -16.64 10.62 10.79
N LEU A 460 -17.57 9.85 11.38
CA LEU A 460 -18.98 10.21 11.45
C LEU A 460 -19.33 10.39 12.93
N SER A 461 -19.71 11.59 13.34
CA SER A 461 -20.22 11.93 14.67
C SER A 461 -21.73 12.14 14.57
N ILE A 462 -22.51 11.45 15.39
CA ILE A 462 -23.93 11.75 15.58
C ILE A 462 -24.06 12.54 16.87
N GLU A 463 -24.55 13.75 16.75
CA GLU A 463 -24.73 14.68 17.85
C GLU A 463 -26.23 14.94 18.04
N GLU A 464 -26.60 15.37 19.24
CA GLU A 464 -27.95 15.88 19.45
C GLU A 464 -28.19 16.99 18.42
N ASP A 465 -29.36 16.99 17.81
CA ASP A 465 -29.74 18.12 16.98
C ASP A 465 -29.66 19.35 17.89
N GLU A 466 -28.76 20.30 17.62
CA GLU A 466 -28.84 21.58 18.28
C GLU A 466 -30.12 22.21 17.76
N ILE A 467 -31.19 22.07 18.54
CA ILE A 467 -32.45 22.70 18.23
C ILE A 467 -32.22 24.19 18.40
N VAL A 468 -31.83 24.86 17.33
CA VAL A 468 -31.77 26.32 17.29
C VAL A 468 -33.21 26.78 17.44
N CYS A 469 -33.56 27.20 18.65
CA CYS A 469 -34.85 27.79 18.96
C CYS A 469 -34.69 29.31 18.89
N PRO A 470 -34.90 29.95 17.71
CA PRO A 470 -34.53 31.34 17.54
C PRO A 470 -35.37 32.20 18.47
N GLY A 471 -34.73 32.96 19.35
CA GLY A 471 -35.42 33.75 20.36
C GLY A 471 -35.57 33.07 21.72
N ASP A 472 -35.13 31.82 21.91
CA ASP A 472 -34.86 31.24 23.23
C ASP A 472 -33.51 31.75 23.72
N ILE A 473 -33.56 32.61 24.72
CA ILE A 473 -32.40 33.26 25.35
C ILE A 473 -32.04 32.52 26.64
N THR A 474 -32.99 31.80 27.24
CA THR A 474 -32.79 31.08 28.50
C THR A 474 -32.19 29.69 28.32
N GLY A 475 -32.28 29.11 27.11
CA GLY A 475 -31.76 27.80 26.75
C GLY A 475 -32.61 26.64 27.26
N ASP A 476 -33.91 26.86 27.47
CA ASP A 476 -34.86 25.84 27.93
C ASP A 476 -35.71 25.23 26.78
N ASN A 477 -35.37 25.56 25.53
CA ASN A 477 -36.00 25.17 24.28
C ASN A 477 -37.46 25.66 24.15
N ILE A 478 -37.87 26.71 24.87
CA ILE A 478 -39.20 27.30 24.73
C ILE A 478 -39.05 28.81 24.60
N VAL A 479 -39.57 29.39 23.52
CA VAL A 479 -39.60 30.85 23.38
C VAL A 479 -40.83 31.41 24.10
N ASP A 480 -40.66 31.89 25.32
CA ASP A 480 -41.76 32.40 26.13
C ASP A 480 -41.49 33.77 26.79
N PHE A 481 -42.26 34.08 27.82
CA PHE A 481 -42.13 35.35 28.54
C PHE A 481 -40.77 35.51 29.23
N ASN A 482 -40.07 34.44 29.56
CA ASN A 482 -38.76 34.45 30.19
C ASN A 482 -37.72 35.02 29.22
N ASP A 483 -37.74 34.62 27.94
CA ASP A 483 -36.85 35.18 26.92
C ASP A 483 -37.18 36.63 26.60
N LEU A 484 -38.47 36.91 26.42
CA LEU A 484 -38.94 38.27 26.16
C LEU A 484 -38.54 39.23 27.29
N SER A 485 -38.55 38.75 28.54
CA SER A 485 -38.14 39.56 29.69
C SER A 485 -36.65 39.92 29.67
N LEU A 486 -35.80 39.09 29.08
CA LEU A 486 -34.36 39.35 28.96
C LEU A 486 -34.07 40.45 27.93
N VAL A 487 -34.73 40.41 26.77
CA VAL A 487 -34.64 41.50 25.77
C VAL A 487 -35.19 42.79 26.34
N LEU A 488 -36.37 42.76 26.97
CA LEU A 488 -36.99 43.96 27.54
C LEU A 488 -36.18 44.54 28.71
N GLY A 489 -35.55 43.69 29.52
CA GLY A 489 -34.70 44.10 30.65
C GLY A 489 -33.41 44.80 30.22
N GLN A 490 -32.93 44.51 29.01
CA GLN A 490 -31.72 45.11 28.44
C GLN A 490 -32.00 46.08 27.29
N PHE A 491 -33.26 46.37 26.99
CA PHE A 491 -33.65 47.18 25.85
C PHE A 491 -33.00 48.58 25.86
N GLY A 492 -32.36 48.94 24.74
CA GLY A 492 -31.61 50.18 24.56
C GLY A 492 -30.19 50.17 25.16
N GLN A 493 -29.73 49.05 25.72
CA GLN A 493 -28.34 48.88 26.14
C GLN A 493 -27.46 48.52 24.93
N SER A 494 -26.18 48.86 25.04
CA SER A 494 -25.15 48.54 24.04
C SER A 494 -23.85 48.18 24.74
N GLY A 495 -23.14 47.18 24.21
CA GLY A 495 -21.93 46.64 24.81
C GLY A 495 -21.82 45.11 24.69
N PRO A 496 -20.63 44.54 24.94
CA PRO A 496 -20.42 43.10 24.81
C PRO A 496 -21.12 42.32 25.93
N GLY A 497 -21.64 41.13 25.60
CA GLY A 497 -22.19 40.18 26.57
C GLY A 497 -23.58 40.51 27.10
N LEU A 498 -24.36 41.32 26.36
CA LEU A 498 -25.78 41.52 26.63
C LEU A 498 -26.54 40.26 26.19
N GLN A 499 -27.29 39.66 27.11
CA GLN A 499 -28.10 38.47 26.82
C GLN A 499 -29.30 38.80 25.91
N GLY A 500 -29.79 40.03 25.95
CA GLY A 500 -30.86 40.51 25.09
C GLY A 500 -30.41 40.86 23.67
N ASP A 501 -29.11 40.80 23.36
CA ASP A 501 -28.56 41.02 22.01
C ASP A 501 -28.57 39.68 21.28
N VAL A 502 -29.72 39.35 20.71
CA VAL A 502 -30.03 38.05 20.12
C VAL A 502 -29.42 37.91 18.73
N ASN A 503 -29.27 39.02 18.00
CA ASN A 503 -28.65 39.03 16.67
C ASN A 503 -27.11 39.18 16.72
N GLY A 504 -26.55 39.52 17.88
CA GLY A 504 -25.11 39.65 18.12
C GLY A 504 -24.48 40.92 17.55
N ASP A 505 -25.26 41.98 17.32
CA ASP A 505 -24.79 43.24 16.71
C ASP A 505 -24.20 44.24 17.73
N GLY A 506 -24.24 43.92 19.02
CA GLY A 506 -23.72 44.72 20.12
C GLY A 506 -24.73 45.71 20.70
N GLN A 507 -25.99 45.69 20.25
CA GLN A 507 -27.09 46.51 20.75
C GLN A 507 -28.31 45.64 21.05
N VAL A 508 -29.09 46.02 22.06
CA VAL A 508 -30.39 45.40 22.32
C VAL A 508 -31.48 46.35 21.84
N ASP A 509 -32.06 46.09 20.67
CA ASP A 509 -33.04 46.95 20.05
C ASP A 509 -34.28 46.22 19.49
N PHE A 510 -35.03 46.90 18.62
CA PHE A 510 -36.24 46.33 18.05
C PHE A 510 -35.99 45.09 17.19
N THR A 511 -34.77 44.90 16.70
CA THR A 511 -34.35 43.73 15.93
C THR A 511 -34.34 42.49 16.82
N ASP A 512 -33.74 42.55 18.00
CA ASP A 512 -33.74 41.45 18.98
C ASP A 512 -35.14 41.14 19.48
N LEU A 513 -35.90 42.19 19.81
CA LEU A 513 -37.28 42.07 20.22
C LEU A 513 -38.13 41.40 19.12
N SER A 514 -37.87 41.71 17.85
CA SER A 514 -38.57 41.08 16.74
C SER A 514 -38.23 39.61 16.57
N ILE A 515 -37.00 39.19 16.88
CA ILE A 515 -36.59 37.78 16.84
C ILE A 515 -37.36 36.99 17.89
N VAL A 516 -37.38 37.44 19.15
CA VAL A 516 -38.13 36.76 20.21
C VAL A 516 -39.64 36.76 19.94
N LEU A 517 -40.21 37.91 19.55
CA LEU A 517 -41.66 38.01 19.31
C LEU A 517 -42.14 37.23 18.09
N SER A 518 -41.31 37.13 17.04
CA SER A 518 -41.67 36.35 15.84
C SER A 518 -41.68 34.85 16.07
N ASN A 519 -40.98 34.39 17.10
CA ASN A 519 -40.92 32.99 17.53
C ASN A 519 -41.68 32.73 18.84
N PHE A 520 -42.41 33.71 19.38
CA PHE A 520 -43.06 33.59 20.68
C PHE A 520 -44.09 32.46 20.72
N GLY A 521 -43.96 31.58 21.71
CA GLY A 521 -44.75 30.36 21.88
C GLY A 521 -44.23 29.15 21.09
N LEU A 522 -43.06 29.26 20.47
CA LEU A 522 -42.38 28.12 19.86
C LEU A 522 -41.83 27.19 20.95
N ASP A 523 -42.21 25.92 20.90
CA ASP A 523 -41.67 24.86 21.74
C ASP A 523 -40.79 23.98 20.84
N CYS A 524 -39.51 23.95 21.18
CA CYS A 524 -38.44 23.31 20.46
C CYS A 524 -38.00 22.00 21.13
N ASN A 525 -38.78 21.45 22.07
CA ASN A 525 -38.49 20.16 22.72
C ASN A 525 -38.84 18.93 21.88
#